data_AF-A0A947RST8-F1
#
_entry.id   AF-A0A947RST8-F1
#
_cell.length_a   1.000
_cell.length_b   1.000
_cell.length_c   1.000
_cell.angle_alpha   90.00
_cell.angle_beta   90.00
_cell.angle_gamma   90.00
#
_symmetry.space_group_name_H-M   'P 1'
#
loop_
_entity.id
_entity.type
_entity.pdbx_description
1 polymer ?
#
loop_
_entity_poly.entity_id
_entity_poly.type
_entity_poly.pdbx_seq_one_letter_code
_entity_poly.pdbx_strand_id
1 'polypeptide(L)'
;MKTRLGVLCLIGVMLLGWSAITFAQEVPPTIRVLLIDETKTFTSTMKVAGTIGALRQMGLFDVSVRLAEVNTDYSDPLAGIVPDPAQEPFDLVLILPRGLDTKTNVSIWLVSDGLDLLSPFTRGAVELMSNVVDQVFAGSGQTIDVSEDLWPGFLWAAYVSKGWM
;
A
#
# COMPACT_ATOMS: atom_id res chain seq x y z
N MET A 1 -49.67 18.79 -41.53
CA MET A 1 -48.47 17.91 -41.39
C MET A 1 -47.34 18.51 -40.54
N LYS A 2 -47.30 19.81 -40.23
CA LYS A 2 -46.17 20.44 -39.49
C LYS A 2 -46.13 20.15 -37.98
N THR A 3 -47.27 19.80 -37.37
CA THR A 3 -47.37 19.54 -35.91
C THR A 3 -46.86 18.17 -35.48
N ARG A 4 -46.81 17.17 -36.38
CA ARG A 4 -46.35 15.81 -36.03
C ARG A 4 -44.82 15.66 -36.04
N LEU A 5 -44.11 16.55 -36.74
CA LEU A 5 -42.65 16.54 -36.83
C LEU A 5 -41.98 17.10 -35.56
N GLY A 6 -42.58 18.11 -34.92
CA GLY A 6 -42.07 18.70 -33.69
C GLY A 6 -42.14 17.76 -32.48
N VAL A 7 -43.19 16.93 -32.42
CA VAL A 7 -43.36 15.94 -31.34
C VAL A 7 -42.33 14.81 -31.44
N LEU A 8 -41.96 14.39 -32.66
CA LEU A 8 -40.94 13.36 -32.88
C LEU A 8 -39.53 13.85 -32.51
N CYS A 9 -39.18 15.10 -32.81
CA CYS A 9 -37.90 15.67 -32.34
C CYS A 9 -37.84 15.81 -30.82
N LEU A 10 -38.95 16.15 -30.16
CA LEU A 10 -38.99 16.30 -28.70
C LEU A 10 -38.78 14.95 -27.98
N ILE A 11 -39.38 13.88 -28.51
CA ILE A 11 -39.21 12.51 -27.98
C ILE A 11 -37.78 12.00 -28.23
N GLY A 12 -37.20 12.31 -29.39
CA GLY A 12 -35.79 11.96 -29.69
C GLY A 12 -34.79 12.62 -28.75
N VAL A 13 -35.02 13.89 -28.37
CA VAL A 13 -34.16 14.60 -27.41
C VAL A 13 -34.37 14.11 -25.97
N MET A 14 -35.59 13.74 -25.59
CA MET A 14 -35.86 13.15 -24.27
C MET A 14 -35.27 11.74 -24.09
N LEU A 15 -35.21 10.94 -25.16
CA LEU A 15 -34.62 9.59 -25.10
C LEU A 15 -33.09 9.60 -25.10
N LEU A 16 -32.45 10.64 -25.64
CA LEU A 16 -31.00 10.82 -25.61
C LEU A 16 -30.48 11.47 -24.31
N GLY A 17 -31.36 12.08 -23.52
CA GLY A 17 -31.01 12.74 -22.26
C GLY A 17 -30.83 11.80 -21.06
N TRP A 18 -31.26 10.54 -21.15
CA TRP A 18 -31.19 9.59 -20.03
C TRP A 18 -29.87 8.80 -19.96
N SER A 19 -29.08 8.80 -21.04
CA SER A 19 -27.79 8.10 -21.10
C SER A 19 -26.61 8.88 -20.50
N ALA A 20 -26.88 9.93 -19.73
CA ALA A 20 -25.90 10.48 -18.79
C ALA A 20 -25.76 9.51 -17.60
N ILE A 21 -25.26 8.32 -17.87
CA ILE A 21 -24.60 7.49 -16.86
C ILE A 21 -23.43 8.36 -16.42
N THR A 22 -23.59 9.00 -15.27
CA THR A 22 -22.47 9.50 -14.50
C THR A 22 -21.57 8.30 -14.26
N PHE A 23 -20.56 8.12 -15.10
CA PHE A 23 -19.34 7.46 -14.65
C PHE A 23 -18.88 8.33 -13.49
N ALA A 24 -19.26 7.95 -12.28
CA ALA A 24 -18.53 8.38 -11.12
C ALA A 24 -17.08 8.05 -11.46
N GLN A 25 -16.25 9.08 -11.65
CA GLN A 25 -14.82 8.86 -11.61
C GLN A 25 -14.58 8.31 -10.22
N GLU A 26 -14.52 6.98 -10.10
CA GLU A 26 -13.96 6.34 -8.92
C GLU A 26 -12.59 6.99 -8.76
N VAL A 27 -12.47 7.81 -7.72
CA VAL A 27 -11.16 8.26 -7.25
C VAL A 27 -10.35 6.97 -7.12
N PRO A 28 -9.19 6.85 -7.80
CA PRO A 28 -8.39 5.64 -7.73
C PRO A 28 -8.20 5.28 -6.26
N PRO A 29 -8.50 4.04 -5.84
CA PRO A 29 -8.36 3.69 -4.43
C PRO A 29 -6.93 3.97 -3.99
N THR A 30 -6.75 4.73 -2.92
CA THR A 30 -5.43 4.94 -2.33
C THR A 30 -5.04 3.69 -1.56
N ILE A 31 -3.78 3.25 -1.71
CA ILE A 31 -3.23 2.12 -0.97
C ILE A 31 -2.74 2.63 0.39
N ARG A 32 -3.37 2.19 1.48
CA ARG A 32 -2.98 2.52 2.85
C ARG A 32 -1.79 1.66 3.24
N VAL A 33 -0.68 2.31 3.54
CA VAL A 33 0.58 1.64 3.88
C VAL A 33 0.95 1.97 5.31
N LEU A 34 1.19 0.96 6.13
CA LEU A 34 1.90 1.12 7.40
C LEU A 34 3.38 0.86 7.19
N LEU A 35 4.19 1.90 7.30
CA LEU A 35 5.64 1.79 7.33
C LEU A 35 6.10 1.65 8.79
N ILE A 36 6.76 0.56 9.09
CA ILE A 36 7.40 0.28 10.38
C ILE A 36 8.89 0.55 10.24
N ASP A 37 9.36 1.55 10.97
CA ASP A 37 10.76 1.95 11.00
C ASP A 37 11.44 1.43 12.27
N GLU A 38 12.34 0.47 12.11
CA GLU A 38 13.17 -0.04 13.20
C GLU A 38 14.59 0.55 13.18
N THR A 39 14.88 1.45 12.23
CA THR A 39 16.22 1.96 11.99
C THR A 39 16.73 2.80 13.17
N LYS A 40 18.05 2.80 13.36
CA LYS A 40 18.71 3.45 14.51
C LYS A 40 19.81 4.41 14.13
N THR A 41 20.12 4.52 12.84
CA THR A 41 21.18 5.38 12.30
C THR A 41 20.55 6.56 11.56
N PHE A 42 21.21 7.72 11.64
CA PHE A 42 20.76 8.93 10.95
C PHE A 42 20.61 8.71 9.43
N THR A 43 21.57 8.01 8.81
CA THR A 43 21.55 7.70 7.38
C THR A 43 20.32 6.86 7.00
N SER A 44 19.98 5.82 7.76
CA SER A 44 18.80 4.99 7.52
C SER A 44 17.52 5.79 7.71
N THR A 45 17.43 6.60 8.76
CA THR A 45 16.28 7.48 8.99
C THR A 45 16.07 8.47 7.83
N MET A 46 17.14 9.01 7.25
CA MET A 46 17.04 9.84 6.05
C MET A 46 16.54 9.06 4.83
N LYS A 47 17.01 7.82 4.63
CA LYS A 47 16.52 6.93 3.56
C LYS A 47 15.04 6.59 3.77
N VAL A 48 14.61 6.32 5.01
CA VAL A 48 13.20 6.10 5.36
C VAL A 48 12.37 7.33 4.98
N ALA A 49 12.80 8.53 5.38
CA ALA A 49 12.11 9.78 5.02
C ALA A 49 12.04 9.99 3.49
N GLY A 50 13.12 9.67 2.76
CA GLY A 50 13.15 9.69 1.30
C GLY A 50 12.16 8.72 0.68
N THR A 51 12.06 7.50 1.24
CA THR A 51 11.08 6.48 0.81
C THR A 51 9.65 6.98 1.00
N ILE A 52 9.32 7.50 2.18
CA ILE A 52 8.00 8.06 2.48
C ILE A 52 7.66 9.20 1.51
N GLY A 53 8.61 10.09 1.28
CA GLY A 53 8.46 11.21 0.34
C GLY A 53 8.18 10.72 -1.09
N ALA A 54 8.97 9.76 -1.57
CA ALA A 54 8.81 9.17 -2.90
C ALA A 54 7.43 8.51 -3.06
N LEU A 55 7.02 7.66 -2.11
CA LEU A 55 5.72 6.96 -2.15
C LEU A 55 4.55 7.95 -2.16
N ARG A 56 4.58 8.97 -1.28
CA ARG A 56 3.52 9.99 -1.23
C ARG A 56 3.45 10.84 -2.50
N GLN A 57 4.59 11.14 -3.11
CA GLN A 57 4.65 11.94 -4.35
C GLN A 57 3.95 11.26 -5.53
N MET A 58 3.87 9.92 -5.53
CA MET A 58 3.16 9.16 -6.57
C MET A 58 1.65 9.34 -6.52
N GLY A 59 1.09 9.85 -5.41
CA GLY A 59 -0.35 10.04 -5.23
C GLY A 59 -1.16 8.74 -5.08
N LEU A 60 -0.48 7.59 -5.07
CA LEU A 60 -1.08 6.26 -4.97
C LEU A 60 -1.14 5.74 -3.52
N PHE A 61 -0.20 6.18 -2.67
CA PHE A 61 0.01 5.63 -1.34
C PHE A 61 -0.35 6.64 -0.24
N ASP A 62 -1.18 6.21 0.71
CA ASP A 62 -1.36 6.89 1.99
C ASP A 62 -0.48 6.20 3.04
N VAL A 63 0.64 6.85 3.39
CA VAL A 63 1.68 6.24 4.24
C VAL A 63 1.55 6.72 5.68
N SER A 64 1.21 5.80 6.58
CA SER A 64 1.32 5.94 8.02
C SER A 64 2.66 5.38 8.49
N VAL A 65 3.26 5.97 9.52
CA VAL A 65 4.59 5.59 10.01
C VAL A 65 4.52 5.23 11.48
N ARG A 66 5.20 4.14 11.86
CA ARG A 66 5.38 3.73 13.25
C ARG A 66 6.84 3.38 13.50
N LEU A 67 7.36 3.85 14.62
CA LEU A 67 8.66 3.42 15.12
C LEU A 67 8.50 2.12 15.92
N ALA A 68 9.39 1.15 15.69
CA ALA A 68 9.40 -0.09 16.43
C ALA A 68 10.77 -0.43 17.00
N GLU A 69 10.76 -1.23 18.07
CA GLU A 69 11.94 -1.69 18.77
C GLU A 69 11.84 -3.20 18.97
N VAL A 70 12.54 -3.95 18.12
CA VAL A 70 12.57 -5.41 18.18
C VAL A 70 13.97 -5.95 18.45
N ASN A 71 14.02 -7.17 18.98
CA ASN A 71 15.25 -7.84 19.37
C ASN A 71 15.91 -8.63 18.23
N THR A 72 15.12 -9.04 17.23
CA THR A 72 15.60 -9.85 16.10
C THR A 72 14.86 -9.48 14.81
N ASP A 73 15.47 -9.79 13.67
CA ASP A 73 14.93 -9.51 12.32
C ASP A 73 13.64 -10.31 12.00
N TYR A 74 13.29 -11.31 12.83
CA TYR A 74 12.08 -12.15 12.77
C TYR A 74 11.14 -11.94 13.96
N SER A 75 11.26 -10.83 14.66
CA SER A 75 10.28 -10.45 15.68
C SER A 75 9.11 -9.72 15.03
N ASP A 76 7.88 -9.96 15.50
CA ASP A 76 6.71 -9.16 15.11
C ASP A 76 6.81 -7.77 15.76
N PRO A 77 7.03 -6.68 14.99
CA PRO A 77 7.14 -5.32 15.52
C PRO A 77 5.83 -4.75 16.08
N LEU A 78 4.70 -5.38 15.77
CA LEU A 78 3.37 -5.04 16.28
C LEU A 78 2.93 -5.98 17.42
N ALA A 79 3.80 -6.88 17.90
CA ALA A 79 3.50 -7.78 18.99
C ALA A 79 3.08 -7.02 20.26
N GLY A 80 1.92 -7.37 20.81
CA GLY A 80 1.36 -6.73 22.00
C GLY A 80 0.78 -5.32 21.76
N ILE A 81 0.79 -4.82 20.52
CA ILE A 81 0.18 -3.54 20.18
C ILE A 81 -1.20 -3.78 19.57
N VAL A 82 -2.19 -3.07 20.11
CA VAL A 82 -3.57 -3.10 19.62
C VAL A 82 -3.77 -1.95 18.63
N PRO A 83 -4.35 -2.18 17.44
CA PRO A 83 -4.70 -1.10 16.53
C PRO A 83 -5.75 -0.18 17.16
N ASP A 84 -5.73 1.09 16.77
CA ASP A 84 -6.78 2.03 17.17
C ASP A 84 -8.10 1.56 16.54
N PRO A 85 -9.18 1.35 17.33
CA PRO A 85 -10.46 0.91 16.80
C PRO A 85 -11.08 1.84 15.74
N ALA A 86 -10.68 3.13 15.73
CA ALA A 86 -11.12 4.10 14.73
C ALA A 86 -10.24 4.09 13.48
N GLN A 87 -9.09 3.42 13.53
CA GLN A 87 -8.19 3.30 12.39
C GLN A 87 -8.65 2.16 11.50
N GLU A 88 -8.75 2.48 10.23
CA GLU A 88 -8.98 1.50 9.19
C GLU A 88 -7.76 0.54 9.03
N PRO A 89 -7.97 -0.73 8.64
CA PRO A 89 -6.88 -1.66 8.36
C PRO A 89 -5.99 -1.16 7.22
N PHE A 90 -4.73 -1.58 7.18
CA PHE A 90 -3.81 -1.23 6.11
C PHE A 90 -3.86 -2.24 4.98
N ASP A 91 -3.68 -1.77 3.75
CA ASP A 91 -3.61 -2.65 2.58
C ASP A 91 -2.22 -3.31 2.46
N LEU A 92 -1.18 -2.61 2.93
CA LEU A 92 0.21 -3.06 2.94
C LEU A 92 0.92 -2.65 4.24
N VAL A 93 1.85 -3.49 4.70
CA VAL A 93 2.77 -3.15 5.80
C VAL A 93 4.20 -3.33 5.31
N LEU A 94 5.00 -2.26 5.34
CA LEU A 94 6.42 -2.27 5.00
C LEU A 94 7.24 -2.21 6.28
N ILE A 95 8.12 -3.20 6.51
CA ILE A 95 8.97 -3.26 7.70
C ILE A 95 10.42 -3.02 7.29
N LEU A 96 10.96 -1.90 7.75
CA LEU A 96 12.35 -1.50 7.55
C LEU A 96 13.16 -1.91 8.79
N PRO A 97 13.87 -3.05 8.74
CA PRO A 97 14.53 -3.60 9.92
C PRO A 97 15.78 -2.81 10.31
N ARG A 98 16.33 -3.15 11.48
CA ARG A 98 17.63 -2.66 11.92
C ARG A 98 18.76 -3.13 11.02
N GLY A 99 19.78 -2.29 10.94
CA GLY A 99 21.04 -2.65 10.30
C GLY A 99 21.08 -2.42 8.80
N LEU A 100 20.09 -1.72 8.23
CA LEU A 100 20.11 -1.31 6.83
C LEU A 100 21.36 -0.51 6.44
N ASP A 101 22.08 0.16 7.35
CA ASP A 101 23.38 0.77 7.00
C ASP A 101 24.60 -0.01 7.51
N THR A 102 24.42 -1.08 8.28
CA THR A 102 25.54 -1.77 8.97
C THR A 102 25.73 -3.21 8.53
N LYS A 103 24.70 -3.83 7.95
CA LYS A 103 24.71 -5.18 7.40
C LYS A 103 24.52 -5.12 5.89
N THR A 104 24.95 -6.15 5.18
CA THR A 104 24.64 -6.37 3.77
C THR A 104 23.49 -7.36 3.63
N ASN A 105 22.69 -7.23 2.57
CA ASN A 105 21.58 -8.13 2.24
C ASN A 105 20.52 -8.22 3.33
N VAL A 106 20.16 -7.08 3.91
CA VAL A 106 19.07 -7.00 4.89
C VAL A 106 17.72 -7.16 4.19
N SER A 107 16.92 -8.12 4.62
CA SER A 107 15.56 -8.32 4.11
C SER A 107 14.61 -7.24 4.64
N ILE A 108 14.11 -6.40 3.75
CA ILE A 108 13.03 -5.45 4.02
C ILE A 108 11.72 -6.18 3.77
N TRP A 109 10.89 -6.37 4.80
CA TRP A 109 9.68 -7.18 4.65
C TRP A 109 8.53 -6.35 4.10
N LEU A 110 7.96 -6.78 2.98
CA LEU A 110 6.73 -6.21 2.43
C LEU A 110 5.58 -7.20 2.65
N VAL A 111 4.72 -6.86 3.60
CA VAL A 111 3.55 -7.66 3.97
C VAL A 111 2.35 -7.14 3.17
N SER A 112 1.74 -8.04 2.41
CA SER A 112 0.55 -7.83 1.60
C SER A 112 -0.46 -8.94 1.87
N ASP A 113 -1.69 -8.78 1.36
CA ASP A 113 -2.63 -9.89 1.33
C ASP A 113 -2.02 -11.10 0.58
N GLY A 114 -2.35 -12.32 1.02
CA GLY A 114 -1.69 -13.54 0.56
C GLY A 114 -1.73 -13.76 -0.96
N LEU A 115 -0.89 -14.68 -1.44
CA LEU A 115 -0.53 -14.86 -2.87
C LEU A 115 -1.68 -14.89 -3.89
N ASP A 116 -2.88 -15.34 -3.50
CA ASP A 116 -4.03 -15.52 -4.41
C ASP A 116 -5.16 -14.50 -4.20
N LEU A 117 -5.04 -13.56 -3.26
CA LEU A 117 -6.14 -12.64 -2.88
C LEU A 117 -5.93 -11.19 -3.32
N LEU A 118 -4.73 -10.83 -3.78
CA LEU A 118 -4.43 -9.47 -4.19
C LEU A 118 -5.18 -9.07 -5.46
N SER A 119 -5.89 -7.94 -5.39
CA SER A 119 -6.41 -7.28 -6.58
C SER A 119 -5.26 -6.91 -7.54
N PRO A 120 -5.50 -6.85 -8.87
CA PRO A 120 -4.47 -6.44 -9.83
C PRO A 120 -3.85 -5.08 -9.49
N PHE A 121 -4.66 -4.18 -8.93
CA PHE A 121 -4.24 -2.86 -8.49
C PHE A 121 -3.26 -2.93 -7.30
N THR A 122 -3.61 -3.71 -6.27
CA THR A 122 -2.73 -3.90 -5.10
C THR A 122 -1.43 -4.61 -5.47
N ARG A 123 -1.48 -5.57 -6.39
CA ARG A 123 -0.27 -6.23 -6.92
C ARG A 123 0.67 -5.24 -7.62
N GLY A 124 0.12 -4.39 -8.48
CA GLY A 124 0.92 -3.32 -9.10
C GLY A 124 1.50 -2.36 -8.08
N ALA A 125 0.77 -2.07 -7.00
CA ALA A 125 1.27 -1.24 -5.90
C ALA A 125 2.41 -1.91 -5.11
N VAL A 126 2.33 -3.23 -4.88
CA VAL A 126 3.41 -4.04 -4.28
C VAL A 126 4.67 -3.95 -5.14
N GLU A 127 4.56 -4.24 -6.45
CA GLU A 127 5.71 -4.18 -7.38
C GLU A 127 6.34 -2.78 -7.41
N LEU A 128 5.51 -1.75 -7.47
CA LEU A 128 5.96 -0.36 -7.47
C LEU A 128 6.68 0.01 -6.16
N MET A 129 6.15 -0.41 -5.02
CA MET A 129 6.75 -0.16 -3.71
C MET A 129 8.08 -0.88 -3.58
N SER A 130 8.17 -2.17 -3.95
CA SER A 130 9.42 -2.92 -3.94
C SER A 130 10.49 -2.23 -4.77
N ASN A 131 10.16 -1.77 -5.99
CA ASN A 131 11.09 -1.05 -6.84
C ASN A 131 11.61 0.25 -6.19
N VAL A 132 10.73 1.05 -5.56
CA VAL A 132 11.12 2.29 -4.88
C VAL A 132 12.04 1.98 -3.70
N VAL A 133 11.66 1.01 -2.87
CA VAL A 133 12.41 0.62 -1.68
C VAL A 133 13.78 0.06 -2.08
N ASP A 134 13.85 -0.85 -3.03
CA ASP A 134 15.09 -1.43 -3.52
C ASP A 134 16.03 -0.38 -4.12
N GLN A 135 15.48 0.64 -4.78
CA GLN A 135 16.28 1.75 -5.29
C GLN A 135 16.86 2.60 -4.14
N VAL A 136 16.06 2.93 -3.12
CA VAL A 136 16.51 3.74 -1.98
C VAL A 136 17.52 3.00 -1.11
N PHE A 137 17.34 1.69 -0.96
CA PHE A 137 18.17 0.83 -0.13
C PHE A 137 19.16 -0.02 -0.94
N ALA A 138 19.44 0.36 -2.18
CA ALA A 138 20.36 -0.34 -3.06
C ALA A 138 21.72 -0.61 -2.38
N GLY A 139 22.14 -1.88 -2.36
CA GLY A 139 23.38 -2.33 -1.73
C GLY A 139 23.33 -2.50 -0.21
N SER A 140 22.23 -2.10 0.44
CA SER A 140 21.99 -2.25 1.88
C SER A 140 20.96 -3.34 2.19
N GLY A 141 19.83 -3.32 1.50
CA GLY A 141 18.74 -4.26 1.70
C GLY A 141 17.98 -4.54 0.42
N GLN A 142 17.12 -5.55 0.49
CA GLN A 142 16.25 -5.97 -0.61
C GLN A 142 14.85 -6.20 -0.05
N THR A 143 13.84 -5.75 -0.78
CA THR A 143 12.43 -5.99 -0.46
C THR A 143 12.11 -7.45 -0.71
N ILE A 144 11.51 -8.11 0.27
CA ILE A 144 11.06 -9.49 0.22
C ILE A 144 9.57 -9.52 0.56
N ASP A 145 8.76 -10.03 -0.36
CA ASP A 145 7.30 -10.12 -0.18
C ASP A 145 6.82 -11.55 0.10
N VAL A 146 5.49 -11.70 0.21
CA VAL A 146 4.81 -12.98 0.49
C VAL A 146 5.03 -14.06 -0.59
N SER A 147 5.52 -13.69 -1.77
CA SER A 147 5.82 -14.62 -2.88
C SER A 147 7.23 -15.19 -2.79
N GLU A 148 8.12 -14.52 -2.07
CA GLU A 148 9.53 -14.85 -1.99
C GLU A 148 9.88 -15.55 -0.66
N ASP A 149 9.21 -15.19 0.44
CA ASP A 149 9.41 -15.80 1.76
C ASP A 149 8.08 -16.03 2.49
N LEU A 150 8.03 -17.06 3.33
CA LEU A 150 6.86 -17.38 4.15
C LEU A 150 6.69 -16.41 5.33
N TRP A 151 7.76 -15.73 5.75
CA TRP A 151 7.75 -14.84 6.90
C TRP A 151 6.77 -13.66 6.74
N PRO A 152 6.78 -12.89 5.64
CA PRO A 152 5.73 -11.92 5.35
C PRO A 152 4.32 -12.54 5.37
N GLY A 153 4.16 -13.79 4.93
CA GLY A 153 2.89 -14.52 4.99
C GLY A 153 2.42 -14.82 6.42
N PHE A 154 3.33 -15.20 7.32
CA PHE A 154 3.02 -15.37 8.74
C PHE A 154 2.64 -14.04 9.41
N LEU A 155 3.35 -12.97 9.09
CA LEU A 155 3.04 -11.63 9.57
C LEU A 155 1.66 -11.17 9.09
N TRP A 156 1.34 -11.36 7.81
CA TRP A 156 0.03 -11.07 7.24
C TRP A 156 -1.09 -11.77 8.02
N ALA A 157 -0.99 -13.10 8.21
CA ALA A 157 -2.00 -13.86 8.93
C ALA A 157 -2.19 -13.34 10.37
N ALA A 158 -1.09 -12.97 11.05
CA ALA A 158 -1.15 -12.38 12.38
C ALA A 158 -1.80 -10.98 12.37
N TYR A 159 -1.48 -10.15 11.39
CA TYR A 159 -1.97 -8.77 11.27
C TYR A 159 -3.46 -8.71 10.95
N VAL A 160 -3.94 -9.57 10.05
CA VAL A 160 -5.37 -9.71 9.75
C VAL A 160 -6.15 -10.12 11.01
N SER A 161 -5.66 -11.11 11.75
CA SER A 161 -6.34 -11.58 12.97
C SER A 161 -6.46 -10.50 14.07
N LYS A 162 -5.57 -9.50 14.04
CA LYS A 162 -5.49 -8.40 15.01
C LYS A 162 -6.16 -7.12 14.50
N GLY A 163 -6.61 -7.07 13.24
CA GLY A 163 -7.23 -5.90 12.62
C GLY A 163 -6.25 -4.84 12.11
N TRP A 164 -4.98 -5.20 11.91
CA TRP A 164 -3.98 -4.33 11.28
C TRP A 164 -4.10 -4.29 9.76
N MET A 165 -4.58 -5.38 9.15
CA MET A 165 -4.78 -5.58 7.72
C MET A 165 -6.14 -6.23 7.47
#